data_AF-A0A2D8NKM5-F1
#
_entry.id   AF-A0A2D8NKM5-F1
#
_cell.length_a   1.000
_cell.length_b   1.000
_cell.length_c   1.000
_cell.angle_alpha   90.00
_cell.angle_beta   90.00
_cell.angle_gamma   90.00
#
_symmetry.space_group_name_H-M   'P 1'
#
loop_
_entity.id
_entity.type
_entity.pdbx_description
1 polymer ?
#
loop_
_entity_poly.entity_id
_entity_poly.type
_entity_poly.pdbx_seq_one_letter_code
_entity_poly.pdbx_strand_id
1 'polypeptide(L)'
;MTTVDLVDATFKDAEWSAATLAGDDNLWSIALVVDDSDRGRGLIWLVGGDYNSPPQSPREWKMRAEMQDRLLALRSRKSLPLTLPDGRRVIRLFPDWGREWPFWESFSEGYTLDAEDLPLSDELAGEIYAWNAAWQERAETDPLPDGWIEHGRYLHARMQTELDTIAEVRPGFELR
;
A
#
# COMPACT_ATOMS: atom_id res chain seq x y z
N MET A 1 12.39 2.76 -9.78
CA MET A 1 11.64 1.80 -10.60
C MET A 1 12.01 2.02 -12.05
N THR A 2 12.22 0.95 -12.83
CA THR A 2 12.53 1.05 -14.27
C THR A 2 11.30 0.67 -15.07
N THR A 3 11.02 1.41 -16.14
CA THR A 3 9.89 1.18 -17.05
C THR A 3 10.43 0.78 -18.42
N VAL A 4 9.84 -0.23 -19.06
CA VAL A 4 10.24 -0.73 -20.38
C VAL A 4 9.00 -0.89 -21.25
N ASP A 5 9.01 -0.26 -22.43
CA ASP A 5 7.97 -0.43 -23.43
C ASP A 5 8.31 -1.63 -24.33
N LEU A 6 7.36 -2.54 -24.51
CA LEU A 6 7.45 -3.67 -25.45
C LEU A 6 6.46 -3.44 -26.59
N VAL A 7 6.93 -3.57 -27.82
CA VAL A 7 6.12 -3.42 -29.05
C VAL A 7 6.06 -4.74 -29.81
N ASP A 8 4.97 -4.97 -30.54
CA ASP A 8 4.74 -6.17 -31.36
C ASP A 8 4.90 -7.51 -30.61
N ALA A 9 4.59 -7.51 -29.31
CA ALA A 9 4.75 -8.66 -28.42
C ALA A 9 3.39 -9.26 -28.03
N THR A 10 3.30 -10.59 -27.90
CA THR A 10 2.14 -11.20 -27.24
C THR A 10 2.22 -10.96 -25.73
N PHE A 11 1.10 -11.13 -25.02
CA PHE A 11 1.09 -11.05 -23.55
C PHE A 11 2.11 -12.01 -22.91
N LYS A 12 2.27 -13.21 -23.48
CA LYS A 12 3.22 -14.21 -23.00
C LYS A 12 4.67 -13.78 -23.22
N ASP A 13 4.96 -13.09 -24.33
CA ASP A 13 6.28 -12.52 -24.58
C ASP A 13 6.56 -11.36 -23.62
N ALA A 14 5.56 -10.55 -23.29
CA ALA A 14 5.67 -9.49 -22.30
C ALA A 14 5.95 -10.04 -20.90
N GLU A 15 5.23 -11.08 -20.46
CA GLU A 15 5.50 -11.76 -19.19
C GLU A 15 6.91 -12.36 -19.14
N TRP A 16 7.32 -13.08 -20.20
CA TRP A 16 8.64 -13.71 -20.25
C TRP A 16 9.78 -12.69 -20.29
N SER A 17 9.63 -11.62 -21.08
CA SER A 17 10.62 -10.53 -21.15
C SER A 17 10.71 -9.79 -19.83
N ALA A 18 9.57 -9.54 -19.17
CA ALA A 18 9.54 -8.90 -17.87
C ALA A 18 10.22 -9.75 -16.78
N ALA A 19 9.94 -11.06 -16.73
CA ALA A 19 10.61 -11.98 -15.82
C ALA A 19 12.12 -12.06 -16.08
N THR A 20 12.54 -12.03 -17.36
CA THR A 20 13.95 -12.08 -17.75
C THR A 20 14.69 -10.78 -17.43
N LEU A 21 14.08 -9.62 -17.69
CA LEU A 21 14.68 -8.30 -17.52
C LEU A 21 14.71 -7.86 -16.05
N ALA A 22 13.63 -8.11 -15.33
CA ALA A 22 13.48 -7.68 -13.95
C ALA A 22 14.04 -8.74 -12.98
N GLY A 23 14.04 -10.02 -13.37
CA GLY A 23 14.05 -11.14 -12.43
C GLY A 23 12.66 -11.32 -11.82
N ASP A 24 12.29 -12.56 -11.45
CA ASP A 24 10.96 -12.92 -10.93
C ASP A 24 10.45 -12.05 -9.77
N ASP A 25 11.36 -11.38 -9.05
CA ASP A 25 11.07 -10.63 -7.83
C ASP A 25 10.83 -9.14 -8.06
N ASN A 26 10.88 -8.69 -9.31
CA ASN A 26 10.84 -7.27 -9.68
C ASN A 26 9.76 -6.93 -10.73
N LEU A 27 8.98 -7.91 -11.21
CA LEU A 27 7.82 -7.63 -12.06
C LEU A 27 6.66 -7.08 -11.20
N TRP A 28 6.40 -5.78 -11.36
CA TRP A 28 5.50 -5.05 -10.47
C TRP A 28 4.15 -4.70 -11.10
N SER A 29 4.15 -4.28 -12.37
CA SER A 29 2.94 -4.03 -13.13
C SER A 29 3.14 -4.30 -14.61
N ILE A 30 2.03 -4.57 -15.30
CA ILE A 30 1.96 -4.66 -16.76
C ILE A 30 0.78 -3.81 -17.20
N ALA A 31 1.01 -2.90 -18.13
CA ALA A 31 -0.04 -2.17 -18.83
C ALA A 31 -0.01 -2.50 -20.32
N LEU A 32 -1.20 -2.60 -20.91
CA LEU A 32 -1.39 -2.52 -22.35
C LEU A 32 -1.45 -1.04 -22.73
N VAL A 33 -0.55 -0.63 -23.61
CA VAL A 33 -0.66 0.66 -24.29
C VAL A 33 -1.77 0.55 -25.32
N VAL A 34 -2.78 1.43 -25.21
CA VAL A 34 -3.86 1.54 -26.18
C VAL A 34 -3.79 2.92 -26.80
N ASP A 35 -3.69 2.98 -28.12
CA ASP A 35 -3.81 4.24 -28.86
C ASP A 35 -5.22 4.31 -29.44
N ASP A 36 -6.07 5.16 -28.85
CA ASP A 36 -7.37 5.48 -29.39
C ASP A 36 -7.19 6.76 -30.23
N SER A 37 -7.34 6.65 -31.55
CA SER A 37 -7.04 7.74 -32.49
C SER A 37 -7.80 9.04 -32.18
N ASP A 38 -8.92 8.96 -31.47
CA ASP A 38 -9.74 10.12 -31.10
C ASP A 38 -9.45 10.66 -29.69
N ARG A 39 -8.83 9.86 -28.82
CA ARG A 39 -8.57 10.20 -27.40
C ARG A 39 -7.09 10.21 -27.00
N GLY A 40 -6.21 9.83 -27.93
CA GLY A 40 -4.78 9.69 -27.74
C GLY A 40 -4.37 8.36 -27.09
N ARG A 41 -3.07 8.28 -26.79
CA ARG A 41 -2.43 7.11 -26.17
C ARG A 41 -2.74 7.03 -24.68
N GLY A 42 -3.30 5.91 -24.24
CA GLY A 42 -3.62 5.58 -22.85
C GLY A 42 -3.06 4.23 -22.41
N LEU A 43 -3.21 3.93 -21.12
CA LEU A 43 -2.77 2.68 -20.49
C LEU A 43 -3.96 1.91 -19.91
N ILE A 44 -4.04 0.62 -20.20
CA ILE A 44 -4.92 -0.33 -19.50
C ILE A 44 -4.05 -1.24 -18.65
N TRP A 45 -4.14 -1.13 -17.32
CA TRP A 45 -3.40 -1.99 -16.41
C TRP A 45 -3.94 -3.43 -16.46
N LEU A 46 -3.11 -4.36 -16.92
CA LEU A 46 -3.40 -5.80 -16.93
C LEU A 46 -3.01 -6.43 -15.60
N VAL A 47 -1.93 -5.94 -14.98
CA VAL A 47 -1.46 -6.34 -13.66
C VAL A 47 -1.03 -5.10 -12.89
N GLY A 48 -1.58 -4.89 -11.70
CA GLY A 48 -1.19 -3.79 -10.82
C GLY A 48 -1.62 -2.40 -11.29
N GLY A 49 -0.71 -1.44 -11.20
CA GLY A 49 -0.91 -0.02 -11.53
C GLY A 49 0.43 0.71 -11.69
N ASP A 50 0.40 2.02 -11.94
CA ASP A 50 1.63 2.83 -11.93
C ASP A 50 2.12 3.01 -10.50
N TYR A 51 3.31 2.51 -10.19
CA TYR A 51 3.88 2.70 -8.87
C TYR A 51 4.37 4.12 -8.60
N ASN A 52 4.72 4.88 -9.64
CA ASN A 52 5.17 6.26 -9.48
C ASN A 52 4.02 7.21 -9.13
N SER A 53 2.78 6.78 -9.34
CA SER A 53 1.59 7.56 -9.03
C SER A 53 1.02 7.13 -7.67
N PRO A 54 0.79 8.06 -6.72
CA PRO A 54 0.15 7.75 -5.45
C PRO A 54 -1.34 7.40 -5.67
N PRO A 55 -1.89 6.37 -5.01
CA PRO A 55 -3.31 6.06 -5.10
C PRO A 55 -4.20 7.23 -4.65
N GLN A 56 -5.24 7.54 -5.43
CA GLN A 56 -6.18 8.64 -5.22
C GLN A 56 -7.58 8.15 -4.80
N SER A 57 -7.83 6.84 -4.85
CA SER A 57 -9.14 6.27 -4.52
C SER A 57 -9.02 4.95 -3.73
N PRO A 58 -10.07 4.53 -3.00
CA PRO A 58 -10.08 3.22 -2.33
C PRO A 58 -9.81 2.05 -3.28
N ARG A 59 -10.29 2.15 -4.53
CA ARG A 59 -10.03 1.15 -5.57
C ARG A 59 -8.55 1.08 -5.93
N GLU A 60 -7.92 2.23 -6.13
CA GLU A 60 -6.48 2.29 -6.42
C GLU A 60 -5.64 1.79 -5.24
N TRP A 61 -6.05 2.10 -4.00
CA TRP A 61 -5.42 1.56 -2.80
C TRP A 61 -5.54 0.04 -2.71
N LYS A 62 -6.70 -0.53 -3.06
CA LYS A 62 -6.87 -1.99 -3.14
C LYS A 62 -5.92 -2.61 -4.17
N MET A 63 -5.84 -2.03 -5.38
CA MET A 63 -4.91 -2.49 -6.41
C MET A 63 -3.45 -2.39 -5.95
N ARG A 64 -3.07 -1.29 -5.30
CA ARG A 64 -1.73 -1.08 -4.72
C ARG A 64 -1.40 -2.11 -3.63
N ALA A 65 -2.36 -2.42 -2.77
CA ALA A 65 -2.22 -3.43 -1.73
C ALA A 65 -1.99 -4.84 -2.32
N GLU A 66 -2.79 -5.23 -3.32
CA GLU A 66 -2.65 -6.53 -4.01
C GLU A 66 -1.26 -6.68 -4.67
N MET A 67 -0.73 -5.62 -5.28
CA MET A 67 0.62 -5.61 -5.86
C MET A 67 1.70 -5.83 -4.80
N GLN A 68 1.65 -5.04 -3.74
CA GLN A 68 2.62 -5.10 -2.65
C GLN A 68 2.56 -6.46 -1.94
N ASP A 69 1.37 -7.00 -1.70
CA ASP A 69 1.19 -8.31 -1.05
C ASP A 69 1.72 -9.45 -1.92
N ARG A 70 1.50 -9.40 -3.24
CA ARG A 70 2.09 -10.36 -4.18
C ARG A 70 3.62 -10.34 -4.11
N LEU A 71 4.23 -9.15 -4.09
CA LEU A 71 5.68 -8.99 -3.98
C LEU A 71 6.18 -9.57 -2.65
N LEU A 72 5.61 -9.13 -1.53
CA LEU A 72 6.06 -9.51 -0.20
C LEU A 72 5.88 -11.02 0.05
N ALA A 73 4.78 -11.62 -0.44
CA ALA A 73 4.57 -13.07 -0.38
C ALA A 73 5.62 -13.84 -1.19
N LEU A 74 6.07 -13.31 -2.33
CA LEU A 74 7.11 -13.91 -3.14
C LEU A 74 8.49 -13.77 -2.49
N ARG A 75 8.82 -12.59 -1.93
CA ARG A 75 10.05 -12.37 -1.17
C ARG A 75 10.12 -13.24 0.08
N SER A 76 9.02 -13.36 0.83
CA SER A 76 8.88 -14.25 1.98
C SER A 76 9.22 -15.70 1.64
N ARG A 77 8.64 -16.24 0.55
CA ARG A 77 8.93 -17.61 0.09
C ARG A 77 10.38 -17.85 -0.30
N LYS A 78 11.10 -16.79 -0.68
CA LYS A 78 12.52 -16.85 -1.06
C LYS A 78 13.46 -16.43 0.09
N SER A 79 12.95 -16.20 1.29
CA SER A 79 13.71 -15.69 2.44
C SER A 79 14.47 -14.39 2.13
N LEU A 80 13.85 -13.52 1.33
CA LEU A 80 14.38 -12.20 0.98
C LEU A 80 13.85 -11.13 1.94
N PRO A 81 14.51 -9.95 2.01
CA PRO A 81 14.01 -8.83 2.80
C PRO A 81 12.56 -8.46 2.45
N LEU A 82 11.69 -8.37 3.47
CA LEU A 82 10.26 -8.08 3.33
C LEU A 82 9.97 -6.59 3.14
N THR A 83 10.71 -5.98 2.22
CA THR A 83 10.58 -4.59 1.84
C THR A 83 10.07 -4.46 0.41
N LEU A 84 9.63 -3.27 0.06
CA LEU A 84 9.38 -2.85 -1.31
C LEU A 84 10.72 -2.75 -2.09
N PRO A 85 10.70 -2.64 -3.42
CA PRO A 85 11.91 -2.53 -4.25
C PRO A 85 12.75 -1.29 -3.94
N ASP A 86 12.14 -0.23 -3.41
CA ASP A 86 12.82 0.98 -2.94
C ASP A 86 13.34 0.85 -1.49
N GLY A 87 13.19 -0.32 -0.87
CA GLY A 87 13.64 -0.60 0.48
C GLY A 87 12.63 -0.23 1.57
N ARG A 88 11.50 0.40 1.24
CA ARG A 88 10.50 0.80 2.24
C ARG A 88 9.70 -0.40 2.77
N ARG A 89 9.27 -0.30 4.02
CA ARG A 89 8.32 -1.23 4.66
C ARG A 89 6.90 -0.96 4.17
N VAL A 90 5.99 -1.88 4.47
CA VAL A 90 4.54 -1.67 4.27
C VAL A 90 3.85 -1.66 5.62
N ILE A 91 3.44 -0.48 6.04
CA ILE A 91 2.68 -0.26 7.28
C ILE A 91 1.21 -0.08 6.92
N ARG A 92 0.31 -0.64 7.71
CA ARG A 92 -1.14 -0.52 7.56
C ARG A 92 -1.67 0.21 8.77
N LEU A 93 -2.47 1.24 8.51
CA LEU A 93 -3.17 2.01 9.53
C LEU A 93 -4.63 1.54 9.55
N PHE A 94 -5.02 0.76 10.56
CA PHE A 94 -6.42 0.43 10.81
C PHE A 94 -6.64 0.01 12.27
N PRO A 95 -7.77 0.40 12.88
CA PRO A 95 -8.11 -0.08 14.21
C PRO A 95 -8.54 -1.56 14.24
N ASP A 96 -8.25 -2.22 15.34
CA ASP A 96 -8.82 -3.51 15.71
C ASP A 96 -9.11 -3.55 17.22
N TRP A 97 -10.05 -4.39 17.65
CA TRP A 97 -10.56 -4.38 19.02
C TRP A 97 -9.49 -4.90 19.99
N GLY A 98 -9.32 -4.20 21.11
CA GLY A 98 -8.35 -4.56 22.14
C GLY A 98 -6.90 -4.21 21.78
N ARG A 99 -6.68 -3.39 20.75
CA ARG A 99 -5.36 -2.91 20.34
C ARG A 99 -5.19 -1.45 20.69
N GLU A 100 -4.13 -1.13 21.42
CA GLU A 100 -3.78 0.23 21.80
C GLU A 100 -3.34 1.07 20.59
N TRP A 101 -2.54 0.47 19.69
CA TRP A 101 -2.04 1.12 18.49
C TRP A 101 -2.64 0.51 17.21
N PRO A 102 -3.12 1.33 16.26
CA PRO A 102 -3.74 0.86 15.00
C PRO A 102 -2.70 0.55 13.90
N PHE A 103 -1.48 0.15 14.28
CA PHE A 103 -0.38 -0.07 13.36
C PHE A 103 -0.11 -1.56 13.13
N TRP A 104 0.06 -1.90 11.85
CA TRP A 104 0.32 -3.28 11.44
C TRP A 104 1.33 -3.32 10.31
N GLU A 105 2.31 -4.21 10.41
CA GLU A 105 3.23 -4.47 9.32
C GLU A 105 2.75 -5.67 8.49
N SER A 106 3.01 -5.62 7.19
CA SER A 106 2.67 -6.71 6.28
C SER A 106 3.80 -7.74 6.26
N PHE A 107 3.44 -9.02 6.41
CA PHE A 107 4.35 -10.19 6.33
C PHE A 107 5.47 -10.29 7.38
N SER A 108 5.55 -9.40 8.38
CA SER A 108 6.54 -9.54 9.47
C SER A 108 6.09 -10.52 10.56
N GLU A 109 7.06 -11.13 11.27
CA GLU A 109 6.77 -12.03 12.41
C GLU A 109 6.16 -11.26 13.59
N GLY A 110 6.56 -10.00 13.79
CA GLY A 110 5.93 -9.02 14.68
C GLY A 110 5.02 -8.08 13.90
N TYR A 111 3.93 -8.62 13.32
CA TYR A 111 3.02 -7.87 12.45
C TYR A 111 2.24 -6.75 13.17
N THR A 112 2.30 -6.70 14.50
CA THR A 112 1.75 -5.66 15.35
C THR A 112 2.84 -4.67 15.73
N LEU A 113 2.58 -3.38 15.57
CA LEU A 113 3.53 -2.33 15.95
C LEU A 113 2.93 -1.40 16.99
N ASP A 114 3.80 -0.88 17.86
CA ASP A 114 3.50 0.20 18.79
C ASP A 114 4.08 1.53 18.26
N ALA A 115 3.77 2.65 18.90
CA ALA A 115 4.29 3.95 18.48
C ALA A 115 5.83 4.02 18.51
N GLU A 116 6.48 3.33 19.46
CA GLU A 116 7.94 3.33 19.58
C GLU A 116 8.66 2.59 18.44
N ASP A 117 7.95 1.74 17.69
CA ASP A 117 8.48 1.03 16.52
C ASP A 117 8.54 1.91 15.26
N LEU A 118 7.94 3.10 15.32
CA LEU A 118 7.83 4.04 14.22
C LEU A 118 8.38 5.41 14.64
N PRO A 119 9.21 6.07 13.82
CA PRO A 119 9.76 7.38 14.14
C PRO A 119 8.73 8.50 13.87
N LEU A 120 7.55 8.40 14.48
CA LEU A 120 6.50 9.41 14.40
C LEU A 120 6.80 10.55 15.37
N SER A 121 6.32 11.75 15.04
CA SER A 121 6.28 12.85 16.00
C SER A 121 5.34 12.52 17.17
N ASP A 122 5.68 12.96 18.37
CA ASP A 122 4.84 12.77 19.57
C ASP A 122 3.43 13.33 19.37
N GLU A 123 3.31 14.43 18.63
CA GLU A 123 2.04 15.06 18.27
C GLU A 123 1.18 14.12 17.41
N LEU A 124 1.73 13.61 16.30
CA LEU A 124 1.00 12.71 15.42
C LEU A 124 0.67 11.37 16.12
N ALA A 125 1.61 10.83 16.90
CA ALA A 125 1.37 9.62 17.69
C ALA A 125 0.21 9.84 18.68
N GLY A 126 0.17 10.98 19.38
CA GLY A 126 -0.92 11.34 20.28
C GLY A 126 -2.28 11.49 19.58
N GLU A 127 -2.31 12.11 18.40
CA GLU A 127 -3.55 12.23 17.62
C GLU A 127 -4.07 10.88 17.12
N ILE A 128 -3.18 10.02 16.62
CA ILE A 128 -3.55 8.65 16.18
C ILE A 128 -4.04 7.83 17.36
N TYR A 129 -3.41 7.96 18.53
CA TYR A 129 -3.84 7.31 19.76
C TYR A 129 -5.28 7.71 20.13
N ALA A 130 -5.57 9.02 20.15
CA ALA A 130 -6.90 9.52 20.46
C ALA A 130 -7.96 9.05 19.44
N TRP A 131 -7.59 9.03 18.15
CA TRP A 131 -8.46 8.53 17.08
C TRP A 131 -8.77 7.04 17.21
N ASN A 132 -7.79 6.23 17.61
CA ASN A 132 -8.00 4.80 17.91
C ASN A 132 -8.78 4.59 19.21
N ALA A 133 -8.55 5.39 20.25
CA ALA A 133 -9.30 5.30 21.52
C ALA A 133 -10.81 5.49 21.30
N ALA A 134 -11.20 6.46 20.46
CA ALA A 134 -12.60 6.66 20.08
C ALA A 134 -13.24 5.44 19.37
N TRP A 135 -12.42 4.61 18.72
CA TRP A 135 -12.86 3.33 18.18
C TRP A 135 -13.00 2.25 19.26
N GLN A 136 -12.06 2.18 20.20
CA GLN A 136 -12.08 1.19 21.29
C GLN A 136 -13.24 1.39 22.27
N GLU A 137 -13.68 2.62 22.47
CA GLU A 137 -14.80 2.96 23.36
C GLU A 137 -16.17 2.54 22.80
N ARG A 138 -16.22 2.12 21.54
CA ARG A 138 -17.43 1.83 20.80
C ARG A 138 -17.81 0.34 20.87
N ALA A 139 -19.10 0.03 20.92
CA ALA A 139 -19.56 -1.35 20.69
C ALA A 139 -19.46 -1.73 19.19
N GLU A 140 -19.32 -3.02 18.88
CA GLU A 140 -19.18 -3.49 17.49
C GLU A 140 -20.33 -3.04 16.57
N THR A 141 -21.54 -2.92 17.12
CA THR A 141 -22.76 -2.54 16.39
C THR A 141 -23.02 -1.05 16.30
N ASP A 142 -22.29 -0.23 17.07
CA ASP A 142 -22.50 1.21 17.06
C ASP A 142 -21.95 1.82 15.77
N PRO A 143 -22.57 2.90 15.26
CA PRO A 143 -22.06 3.60 14.09
C PRO A 143 -20.70 4.24 14.37
N LEU A 144 -19.91 4.42 13.32
CA LEU A 144 -18.69 5.22 13.41
C LEU A 144 -19.00 6.64 13.92
N PRO A 145 -18.15 7.24 14.77
CA PRO A 145 -18.29 8.64 15.13
C PRO A 145 -18.30 9.55 13.90
N ASP A 146 -19.05 10.66 13.97
CA ASP A 146 -19.10 11.64 12.88
C ASP A 146 -17.69 12.15 12.56
N GLY A 147 -17.34 12.21 11.27
CA GLY A 147 -16.03 12.69 10.81
C GLY A 147 -14.85 11.74 11.09
N TRP A 148 -15.10 10.54 11.63
CA TRP A 148 -14.02 9.62 12.00
C TRP A 148 -13.18 9.16 10.80
N ILE A 149 -13.81 8.95 9.65
CA ILE A 149 -13.13 8.57 8.40
C ILE A 149 -12.32 9.75 7.85
N GLU A 150 -12.88 10.95 7.83
CA GLU A 150 -12.19 12.17 7.40
C GLU A 150 -10.97 12.46 8.27
N HIS A 151 -11.08 12.27 9.59
CA HIS A 151 -9.96 12.38 10.51
C HIS A 151 -8.91 11.29 10.25
N GLY A 152 -9.34 10.04 10.00
CA GLY A 152 -8.46 8.95 9.59
C GLY A 152 -7.65 9.27 8.33
N ARG A 153 -8.28 9.88 7.30
CA ARG A 153 -7.58 10.35 6.09
C ARG A 153 -6.54 11.41 6.38
N TYR A 154 -6.87 12.37 7.24
CA TYR A 154 -5.94 13.42 7.66
C TYR A 154 -4.71 12.83 8.35
N LEU A 155 -4.93 11.92 9.32
CA LEU A 155 -3.85 11.24 10.04
C LEU A 155 -3.02 10.35 9.12
N HIS A 156 -3.66 9.63 8.20
CA HIS A 156 -2.99 8.85 7.17
C HIS A 156 -2.05 9.70 6.31
N ALA A 157 -2.51 10.85 5.81
CA ALA A 157 -1.68 11.73 4.99
C ALA A 157 -0.47 12.28 5.75
N ARG A 158 -0.64 12.63 7.03
CA ARG A 158 0.48 13.04 7.91
C ARG A 158 1.46 11.89 8.13
N MET A 159 0.96 10.71 8.49
CA MET A 159 1.78 9.52 8.71
C MET A 159 2.54 9.11 7.44
N GLN A 160 1.90 9.18 6.28
CA GLN A 160 2.55 8.92 4.99
C GLN A 160 3.68 9.93 4.70
N THR A 161 3.54 11.17 5.16
CA THR A 161 4.58 12.20 5.01
C THR A 161 5.76 11.95 5.95
N GLU A 162 5.50 11.71 7.24
CA GLU A 162 6.56 11.46 8.23
C GLU A 162 7.35 10.17 7.93
N LEU A 163 6.68 9.15 7.38
CA LEU A 163 7.30 7.85 7.09
C LEU A 163 7.78 7.69 5.64
N ASP A 164 7.69 8.71 4.78
CA ASP A 164 7.89 8.57 3.33
C ASP A 164 9.20 7.87 2.93
N THR A 165 10.27 8.08 3.70
CA THR A 165 11.60 7.50 3.44
C THR A 165 11.77 6.06 3.95
N ILE A 166 10.87 5.58 4.81
CA ILE A 166 11.01 4.28 5.49
C ILE A 166 9.85 3.32 5.22
N ALA A 167 8.66 3.84 4.93
CA ALA A 167 7.47 3.05 4.74
C ALA A 167 6.46 3.69 3.79
N GLU A 168 5.72 2.84 3.09
CA GLU A 168 4.43 3.22 2.50
C GLU A 168 3.31 2.82 3.47
N VAL A 169 2.40 3.75 3.75
CA VAL A 169 1.31 3.58 4.71
C VAL A 169 0.01 3.31 3.97
N ARG A 170 -0.61 2.15 4.21
CA ARG A 170 -1.92 1.80 3.66
C ARG A 170 -3.05 2.29 4.58
N PRO A 171 -4.08 2.98 4.05
CA PRO A 171 -5.26 3.38 4.82
C PRO A 171 -6.24 2.21 4.96
N GLY A 172 -5.93 1.25 5.83
CA GLY A 172 -6.73 0.04 6.02
C GLY A 172 -8.13 0.31 6.61
N PHE A 173 -8.33 1.46 7.26
CA PHE A 173 -9.62 1.87 7.80
C PHE A 173 -10.71 2.16 6.74
N GLU A 174 -10.34 2.29 5.46
CA GLU A 174 -11.28 2.52 4.35
C GLU A 174 -11.60 1.28 3.51
N LEU A 175 -10.86 0.19 3.70
CA LEU A 175 -10.87 -0.97 2.79
C LEU A 175 -11.91 -2.05 3.15
N ARG A 176 -12.96 -1.69 3.90
CA ARG A 176 -14.04 -2.61 4.31
C ARG A 176 -15.26 -2.49 3.41
#